data_AF-A0A9E0EN65-F1
#
_entry.id   AF-A0A9E0EN65-F1
#
_cell.length_a   1.000
_cell.length_b   1.000
_cell.length_c   1.000
_cell.angle_alpha   90.00
_cell.angle_beta   90.00
_cell.angle_gamma   90.00
#
_symmetry.space_group_name_H-M   'P 1'
#
loop_
_entity.id
_entity.type
_entity.pdbx_description
1 polymer ?
#
loop_
_entity_poly.entity_id
_entity_poly.type
_entity_poly.pdbx_seq_one_letter_code
_entity_poly.pdbx_strand_id
1 'polypeptide(L)'
;MSERINIYTNGACPGNHMSENKGGYGAIITRRGNKMLEISGGYRNTTNQRMELKATIESLKAIDPSYPVTVYSNSEYLIKGITEWMPKWIRKAKIEKNGDLWMELYHIV
;
A
#
# COMPACT_ATOMS: atom_id res chain seq x y z
N MET A 1 -4.52 8.54 25.72
CA MET A 1 -3.86 8.09 24.47
C MET A 1 -4.93 7.96 23.41
N SER A 2 -4.81 8.63 22.28
CA SER A 2 -5.72 8.44 21.14
C SER A 2 -5.66 6.99 20.68
N GLU A 3 -6.80 6.40 20.36
CA GLU A 3 -6.85 5.04 19.83
C GLU A 3 -6.19 4.99 18.44
N ARG A 4 -5.39 3.94 18.20
CA ARG A 4 -4.60 3.76 16.98
C ARG A 4 -5.27 2.74 16.06
N ILE A 5 -5.20 3.01 14.77
CA ILE A 5 -5.58 2.07 13.72
C ILE A 5 -4.34 1.26 13.31
N ASN A 6 -4.44 -0.06 13.33
CA ASN A 6 -3.41 -0.97 12.82
C ASN A 6 -3.87 -1.55 11.50
N ILE A 7 -3.02 -1.45 10.48
CA ILE A 7 -3.28 -1.95 9.14
C ILE A 7 -2.22 -2.99 8.79
N TYR A 8 -2.62 -4.17 8.33
CA TYR A 8 -1.72 -5.21 7.82
C TYR A 8 -1.97 -5.35 6.33
N THR A 9 -0.94 -5.23 5.50
CA THR A 9 -1.06 -5.19 4.04
C THR A 9 -0.27 -6.31 3.39
N ASN A 10 -0.81 -6.86 2.30
CA ASN A 10 -0.09 -7.80 1.45
C ASN A 10 -0.55 -7.67 -0.01
N GLY A 11 0.36 -7.94 -0.95
CA GLY A 11 0.08 -7.97 -2.38
C GLY A 11 0.81 -9.14 -3.05
N ALA A 12 0.14 -9.79 -3.99
CA ALA A 12 0.71 -10.93 -4.72
C ALA A 12 0.27 -10.94 -6.18
N CYS A 13 1.17 -11.33 -7.06
CA CYS A 13 1.01 -11.42 -8.50
C CYS A 13 1.89 -12.56 -9.03
N PRO A 14 1.36 -13.80 -9.09
CA PRO A 14 2.03 -14.87 -9.82
C PRO A 14 2.25 -14.47 -11.28
N GLY A 15 3.38 -14.87 -11.87
CA GLY A 15 3.69 -14.54 -13.27
C GLY A 15 4.08 -13.07 -13.48
N ASN A 16 4.78 -12.45 -12.52
CA ASN A 16 5.22 -11.04 -12.57
C ASN A 16 6.02 -10.66 -13.83
N HIS A 17 6.59 -11.64 -14.54
CA HIS A 17 7.36 -11.47 -15.77
C HIS A 17 6.56 -11.78 -17.05
N MET A 18 5.32 -12.23 -16.92
CA MET A 18 4.50 -12.65 -18.05
C MET A 18 3.75 -11.44 -18.63
N SER A 19 3.51 -11.48 -19.94
CA SER A 19 2.71 -10.47 -20.65
C SER A 19 1.25 -10.47 -20.20
N GLU A 20 0.75 -11.62 -19.75
CA GLU A 20 -0.56 -11.77 -19.12
C GLU A 20 -0.42 -12.40 -17.74
N ASN A 21 -0.95 -11.73 -16.73
CA ASN A 21 -0.96 -12.25 -15.37
C ASN A 21 -2.17 -11.72 -14.58
N LYS A 22 -2.36 -12.26 -13.39
CA LYS A 22 -3.36 -11.78 -12.43
C LYS A 22 -2.67 -11.61 -11.09
N GLY A 23 -2.92 -10.46 -10.47
CA GLY A 23 -2.50 -10.20 -9.10
C GLY A 23 -3.66 -9.71 -8.26
N GLY A 24 -3.48 -9.76 -6.95
CA GLY A 24 -4.42 -9.27 -5.98
C GLY A 24 -3.72 -8.69 -4.77
N TYR A 25 -4.47 -7.90 -4.03
CA TYR A 25 -4.04 -7.29 -2.79
C TYR A 25 -5.06 -7.55 -1.69
N GLY A 26 -4.59 -7.49 -0.45
CA GLY A 26 -5.41 -7.62 0.74
C GLY A 26 -4.90 -6.73 1.85
N ALA A 27 -5.82 -6.21 2.67
CA ALA A 27 -5.50 -5.51 3.89
C ALA A 27 -6.46 -5.87 5.02
N ILE A 28 -5.92 -5.94 6.23
CA ILE A 28 -6.67 -6.11 7.47
C ILE A 28 -6.53 -4.83 8.30
N ILE A 29 -7.66 -4.21 8.66
CA ILE A 29 -7.71 -2.98 9.44
C ILE A 29 -8.35 -3.31 10.79
N THR A 30 -7.65 -2.94 11.86
CA THR A 30 -8.13 -3.16 13.24
C THR A 30 -7.97 -1.91 14.08
N ARG A 31 -8.92 -1.71 14.98
CA ARG A 31 -8.87 -0.70 16.05
C ARG A 31 -9.49 -1.31 17.29
N ARG A 32 -8.94 -1.00 18.47
CA ARG A 32 -9.43 -1.53 19.75
C ARG A 32 -10.94 -1.30 19.88
N GLY A 33 -11.68 -2.33 20.27
CA GLY A 33 -13.13 -2.26 20.47
C GLY A 33 -13.98 -2.29 19.20
N ASN A 34 -13.37 -2.24 18.01
CA ASN A 34 -14.09 -2.29 16.73
C ASN A 34 -13.96 -3.66 16.06
N LYS A 35 -14.94 -3.98 15.20
CA LYS A 35 -14.85 -5.14 14.31
C LYS A 35 -13.70 -4.94 13.32
N MET A 36 -12.97 -6.01 13.06
CA MET A 36 -11.97 -6.06 12.00
C MET A 36 -12.61 -5.81 10.63
N LEU A 37 -11.97 -4.96 9.83
CA LEU A 37 -12.36 -4.71 8.44
C LEU A 37 -11.34 -5.36 7.51
N GLU A 38 -11.83 -6.08 6.51
CA GLU A 38 -11.02 -6.69 5.47
C GLU A 38 -11.25 -5.96 4.15
N ILE A 39 -10.18 -5.67 3.42
CA ILE A 39 -10.22 -5.07 2.09
C ILE A 39 -9.43 -5.96 1.16
N SER A 40 -9.96 -6.21 -0.04
CA SER A 40 -9.24 -6.94 -1.07
C SER A 40 -9.66 -6.48 -2.46
N GLY A 41 -8.82 -6.79 -3.44
CA GLY A 41 -9.09 -6.52 -4.85
C GLY A 41 -8.12 -7.25 -5.75
N GLY A 42 -8.41 -7.25 -7.05
CA GLY A 42 -7.64 -7.97 -8.05
C GLY A 42 -7.54 -7.21 -9.36
N TYR A 43 -6.40 -7.40 -10.04
CA TYR A 43 -6.10 -6.76 -11.32
C TYR A 43 -5.49 -7.77 -12.30
N ARG A 44 -5.80 -7.59 -13.59
CA ARG A 44 -5.08 -8.24 -14.68
C ARG A 44 -3.87 -7.41 -15.06
N ASN A 45 -2.81 -8.06 -15.54
CA ASN A 45 -1.60 -7.45 -16.08
C ASN A 45 -0.97 -6.44 -15.10
N THR A 46 -0.71 -6.93 -13.90
CA THR A 46 -0.16 -6.15 -12.78
C THR A 46 1.17 -6.73 -12.33
N THR A 47 1.70 -6.23 -11.21
CA THR A 47 2.94 -6.72 -10.61
C THR A 47 2.79 -6.87 -9.11
N ASN A 48 3.68 -7.64 -8.47
CA ASN A 48 3.74 -7.77 -7.00
C ASN A 48 3.81 -6.38 -6.34
N GLN A 49 4.74 -5.55 -6.80
CA GLN A 49 4.98 -4.20 -6.28
C GLN A 49 3.75 -3.30 -6.39
N ARG A 50 3.02 -3.37 -7.51
CA ARG A 50 1.76 -2.62 -7.66
C ARG A 50 0.69 -3.10 -6.70
N MET A 51 0.58 -4.41 -6.46
CA MET A 51 -0.39 -4.96 -5.52
C MET A 51 -0.05 -4.61 -4.06
N GLU A 52 1.23 -4.60 -3.70
CA GLU A 52 1.68 -4.15 -2.38
C GLU A 52 1.34 -2.67 -2.15
N LEU A 53 1.55 -1.81 -3.15
CA LEU A 53 1.15 -0.40 -3.08
C LEU A 53 -0.37 -0.24 -2.99
N LYS A 54 -1.13 -0.97 -3.81
CA LYS A 54 -2.61 -0.93 -3.79
C LYS A 54 -3.18 -1.39 -2.45
N ALA A 55 -2.61 -2.41 -1.82
CA ALA A 55 -3.00 -2.82 -0.47
C ALA A 55 -2.96 -1.63 0.51
N THR A 56 -1.84 -0.92 0.53
CA THR A 56 -1.61 0.23 1.41
C THR A 56 -2.53 1.39 1.07
N ILE A 57 -2.61 1.79 -0.20
CA ILE A 57 -3.46 2.91 -0.66
C ILE A 57 -4.92 2.68 -0.30
N GLU A 58 -5.47 1.52 -0.67
CA GLU A 58 -6.89 1.23 -0.46
C GLU A 58 -7.22 1.09 1.03
N SER A 59 -6.28 0.59 1.84
CA SER A 59 -6.45 0.53 3.28
C SER A 59 -6.46 1.91 3.96
N LEU A 60 -5.61 2.83 3.51
CA LEU A 60 -5.55 4.19 4.06
C LEU A 60 -6.76 5.03 3.64
N LYS A 61 -7.31 4.80 2.44
CA LYS A 61 -8.56 5.46 2.00
C LYS A 61 -9.81 5.01 2.77
N ALA A 62 -9.77 3.82 3.37
CA ALA A 62 -10.90 3.22 4.04
C ALA A 62 -11.02 3.60 5.53
N ILE A 63 -10.10 4.40 6.05
CA ILE A 63 -10.04 4.77 7.47
C ILE A 63 -10.29 6.26 7.66
N ASP A 64 -10.69 6.63 8.88
CA ASP A 64 -10.76 8.03 9.28
C ASP A 64 -9.32 8.55 9.55
N PRO A 65 -8.84 9.54 8.80
CA PRO A 65 -7.47 10.05 8.90
C PRO A 65 -7.20 10.84 10.19
N SER A 66 -8.22 11.11 11.02
CA SER A 66 -8.05 11.78 12.31
C SER A 66 -7.38 10.90 13.37
N TYR A 67 -7.32 9.57 13.15
CA TYR A 67 -6.67 8.63 14.05
C TYR A 67 -5.21 8.37 13.67
N PRO A 68 -4.30 8.21 14.65
CA PRO A 68 -2.96 7.74 14.36
C PRO A 68 -2.99 6.32 13.77
N VAL A 69 -2.16 6.09 12.76
CA VAL A 69 -2.11 4.83 12.00
C VAL A 69 -0.74 4.17 12.14
N THR A 70 -0.71 2.84 12.21
CA THR A 70 0.48 2.04 11.92
C THR A 70 0.17 1.06 10.80
N VAL A 71 0.97 1.10 9.73
CA VAL A 71 0.91 0.14 8.63
C VAL A 71 2.02 -0.89 8.80
N TYR A 72 1.65 -2.16 8.80
CA TYR A 72 2.52 -3.32 8.82
C TYR A 72 2.53 -3.93 7.41
N SER A 73 3.73 -4.13 6.88
CA SER A 73 3.97 -4.78 5.60
C SER A 73 5.29 -5.52 5.65
N ASN A 74 5.40 -6.61 4.91
CA ASN A 74 6.68 -7.28 4.65
C ASN A 74 7.26 -6.92 3.27
N SER A 75 6.62 -6.00 2.53
CA SER A 75 7.11 -5.53 1.25
C SER A 75 8.34 -4.64 1.45
N GLU A 76 9.51 -5.15 1.08
CA GLU A 76 10.75 -4.35 1.04
C GLU A 76 10.60 -3.17 0.07
N TYR A 77 9.85 -3.35 -1.02
CA TYR A 77 9.60 -2.30 -2.01
C TYR A 77 8.82 -1.12 -1.41
N LEU A 78 7.75 -1.40 -0.65
CA LEU A 78 6.99 -0.38 0.04
C LEU A 78 7.82 0.29 1.13
N ILE A 79 8.49 -0.50 1.98
CA ILE A 79 9.26 0.00 3.12
C ILE A 79 10.38 0.92 2.62
N LYS A 80 11.25 0.44 1.73
CA LYS A 80 12.34 1.27 1.17
C LYS A 80 11.84 2.43 0.35
N GLY A 81 10.72 2.25 -0.36
CA GLY A 81 10.08 3.32 -1.10
C GLY A 81 9.70 4.49 -0.21
N ILE A 82 9.05 4.24 0.92
CA ILE A 82 8.67 5.28 1.89
C ILE A 82 9.89 5.85 2.62
N THR A 83 10.79 5.01 3.13
CA THR A 83 11.85 5.45 4.06
C THR A 83 13.10 5.96 3.36
N GLU A 84 13.40 5.53 2.12
CA GLU A 84 14.67 5.83 1.45
C GLU A 84 14.52 6.53 0.09
N TRP A 85 13.53 6.12 -0.73
CA TRP A 85 13.47 6.54 -2.14
C TRP A 85 12.57 7.74 -2.37
N MET A 86 11.37 7.77 -1.77
CA MET A 86 10.41 8.86 -1.92
C MET A 86 11.02 10.23 -1.62
N PRO A 87 11.79 10.43 -0.52
CA PRO A 87 12.43 11.72 -0.27
C PRO A 87 13.38 12.16 -1.39
N LYS A 88 14.07 11.20 -2.02
CA LYS A 88 14.98 11.46 -3.13
C LYS A 88 14.22 11.76 -4.42
N TRP A 89 13.12 11.05 -4.68
CA TRP A 89 12.27 11.25 -5.87
C TRP A 89 11.58 12.60 -5.85
N ILE A 90 11.02 13.02 -4.71
CA ILE A 90 10.40 14.34 -4.54
C ILE A 90 11.42 15.43 -4.82
N ARG A 91 12.61 15.34 -4.20
CA ARG A 91 13.69 16.33 -4.43
C ARG A 91 14.14 16.40 -5.88
N LYS A 92 14.06 15.30 -6.63
CA LYS A 92 14.48 15.22 -8.05
C LYS A 92 13.31 15.37 -9.03
N ALA A 93 12.07 15.54 -8.55
CA ALA A 93 10.84 15.50 -9.33
C ALA A 93 10.78 14.32 -10.32
N LYS A 94 11.31 13.15 -9.93
CA LYS A 94 11.44 11.99 -10.81
C LYS A 94 11.24 10.70 -10.02
N ILE A 95 10.14 10.00 -10.30
CA ILE A 95 9.86 8.66 -9.77
C ILE A 95 10.20 7.63 -10.85
N GLU A 96 10.88 6.56 -10.46
CA GLU A 96 11.42 5.58 -11.42
C GLU A 96 10.37 4.57 -11.91
N LYS A 97 9.66 3.91 -11.00
CA LYS A 97 8.67 2.87 -11.32
C LYS A 97 7.41 3.06 -10.47
N ASN A 98 6.26 2.70 -11.03
CA ASN A 98 4.95 2.80 -10.38
C ASN A 98 4.64 4.22 -9.86
N GLY A 99 5.08 5.24 -10.60
CA GLY A 99 4.94 6.64 -10.20
C GLY A 99 3.50 7.08 -10.01
N ASP A 100 2.57 6.49 -10.76
CA ASP A 100 1.13 6.68 -10.60
C ASP A 100 0.66 6.33 -9.17
N LEU A 101 1.02 5.14 -8.69
CA LEU A 101 0.62 4.67 -7.35
C LEU A 101 1.42 5.34 -6.24
N TRP A 102 2.69 5.66 -6.48
CA TRP A 102 3.51 6.38 -5.50
C TRP A 102 3.02 7.80 -5.26
N MET A 103 2.62 8.51 -6.32
CA MET A 103 2.01 9.84 -6.19
C MET A 103 0.64 9.77 -5.51
N GLU A 104 -0.16 8.75 -5.82
CA GLU A 104 -1.43 8.52 -5.13
C GLU A 104 -1.22 8.29 -3.62
N LEU A 105 -0.27 7.43 -3.24
CA LEU A 105 0.08 7.19 -1.84
C LEU A 105 0.60 8.47 -1.17
N TYR A 106 1.46 9.23 -1.84
CA TYR A 106 2.02 10.48 -1.33
C TYR A 106 0.95 11.54 -1.03
N HIS A 107 -0.15 11.59 -1.78
CA HIS A 107 -1.23 12.54 -1.50
C HIS A 107 -2.13 12.12 -0.33
N ILE A 108 -2.02 10.88 0.14
CA ILE A 108 -2.79 10.36 1.29
C ILE A 108 -2.03 10.57 2.60
N VAL A 109 -0.69 10.55 2.56
CA VAL A 109 0.20 10.64 3.75
C VAL A 109 0.80 12.03 3.92
#